data_AF-A0AB37U805-F1
#
_entry.id   AF-A0AB37U805-F1
#
_cell.length_a   1.000
_cell.length_b   1.000
_cell.length_c   1.000
_cell.angle_alpha   90.00
_cell.angle_beta   90.00
_cell.angle_gamma   90.00
#
_symmetry.space_group_name_H-M   'P 1'
#
loop_
_entity.id
_entity.type
_entity.pdbx_description
1 polymer ?
#
loop_
_entity_poly.entity_id
_entity_poly.type
_entity_poly.pdbx_seq_one_letter_code
_entity_poly.pdbx_strand_id
1 'polypeptide(L)'
;MFKTTDCRRSPPKFFALLLARERAIDPTLLHFNLPYLKDGVAIVPRGSLRFAVQGAGAQFVHGGASLQEICVPVITYHHQRAKGDEGPARKVGVQVSARVRRVTNNRFSLTLVQTEAVEGRWRSRQITVALYDPQTNTPITDVRGAKLSSNSPHPSDREINLRLTVTTANPPTNAYLIVKDADDESELLREPWTVSLGIANDFGDF
;
A
#
# COMPACT_ATOMS: atom_id res chain seq x y z
N MET A 1 -3.54 -8.34 40.47
CA MET A 1 -2.28 -8.77 39.81
C MET A 1 -1.78 -7.59 38.99
N PHE A 2 -0.69 -6.93 39.42
CA PHE A 2 -0.12 -5.80 38.70
C PHE A 2 0.54 -6.33 37.42
N LYS A 3 0.06 -5.91 36.25
CA LYS A 3 0.74 -6.21 34.97
C LYS A 3 1.64 -5.03 34.63
N THR A 4 2.95 -5.23 34.81
CA THR A 4 3.99 -4.31 34.38
C THR A 4 4.43 -4.68 32.97
N THR A 5 4.37 -3.76 32.03
CA THR A 5 5.04 -3.88 30.73
C THR A 5 6.41 -3.21 30.82
N ASP A 6 7.48 -4.01 30.83
CA ASP A 6 8.87 -3.55 30.77
C ASP A 6 9.15 -2.98 29.37
N CYS A 7 9.49 -1.69 29.29
CA CYS A 7 10.09 -1.09 28.11
C CYS A 7 11.31 -0.27 28.54
N ARG A 8 12.49 -0.89 28.42
CA ARG A 8 13.79 -0.34 28.79
C ARG A 8 14.14 0.86 27.92
N ARG A 9 13.99 2.08 28.44
CA ARG A 9 14.87 3.28 28.30
C ARG A 9 14.10 4.57 28.64
N SER A 10 14.24 4.99 29.90
CA SER A 10 13.87 6.26 30.56
C SER A 10 13.34 5.88 31.96
N PRO A 11 13.42 6.74 33.00
CA PRO A 11 12.84 6.38 34.29
C PRO A 11 11.35 6.06 34.07
N PRO A 12 10.90 4.82 34.33
CA PRO A 12 9.56 4.39 33.97
C PRO A 12 8.55 5.26 34.71
N LYS A 13 7.78 6.05 33.96
CA LYS A 13 6.51 6.58 34.45
C LYS A 13 5.57 5.38 34.55
N PHE A 14 5.48 4.82 35.74
CA PHE A 14 4.58 3.71 36.02
C PHE A 14 3.16 4.26 36.11
N PHE A 15 2.35 3.97 35.10
CA PHE A 15 0.91 4.23 35.14
C PHE A 15 0.21 3.03 35.78
N ALA A 16 -0.53 3.28 36.86
CA ALA A 16 -1.21 2.21 37.60
C ALA A 16 -2.70 2.18 37.26
N LEU A 17 -3.08 1.23 36.39
CA LEU A 17 -4.46 0.77 36.24
C LEU A 17 -4.62 -0.53 37.03
N LEU A 18 -5.53 -0.54 38.01
CA LEU A 18 -5.85 -1.74 38.77
C LEU A 18 -7.08 -2.43 38.15
N LEU A 19 -6.91 -3.69 37.73
CA LEU A 19 -8.03 -4.55 37.35
C LEU A 19 -8.44 -5.38 38.56
N ALA A 20 -9.65 -5.15 39.04
CA ALA A 20 -10.25 -5.86 40.17
C ALA A 20 -11.57 -6.50 39.75
N ARG A 21 -11.95 -7.60 40.39
CA ARG A 21 -13.27 -8.22 40.21
C ARG A 21 -14.36 -7.49 41.00
N GLU A 22 -13.95 -6.75 42.02
CA GLU A 22 -14.83 -6.04 42.94
C GLU A 22 -14.45 -4.56 43.02
N ARG A 23 -15.42 -3.71 43.37
CA ARG A 23 -15.18 -2.28 43.53
C ARG A 23 -14.51 -2.01 44.88
N ALA A 24 -13.38 -1.32 44.85
CA ALA A 24 -12.81 -0.74 46.06
C ALA A 24 -13.69 0.44 46.53
N ILE A 25 -14.04 0.48 47.80
CA ILE A 25 -14.87 1.54 48.39
C ILE A 25 -13.94 2.64 48.90
N ASP A 26 -13.55 3.55 48.01
CA ASP A 26 -12.78 4.74 48.35
C ASP A 26 -13.19 5.90 47.43
N PRO A 27 -13.55 7.08 47.99
CA PRO A 27 -14.01 8.24 47.20
C PRO A 27 -12.94 8.83 46.29
N THR A 28 -11.68 8.48 46.52
CA THR A 28 -10.53 8.93 45.74
C THR A 28 -10.24 8.04 44.53
N LEU A 29 -11.03 6.98 44.33
CA LEU A 29 -10.91 6.07 43.20
C LEU A 29 -12.05 6.29 42.19
N LEU A 30 -11.71 6.17 40.91
CA LEU A 30 -12.63 6.13 39.79
C LEU A 30 -12.76 4.70 39.30
N HIS A 31 -14.00 4.29 39.04
CA HIS A 31 -14.34 2.95 38.59
C HIS A 31 -14.88 3.01 37.17
N PHE A 32 -14.24 2.30 36.26
CA PHE A 32 -14.68 2.14 34.88
C PHE A 32 -15.12 0.69 34.65
N ASN A 33 -16.37 0.51 34.25
CA ASN A 33 -16.83 -0.78 33.75
C ASN A 33 -16.28 -0.94 32.33
N LEU A 34 -15.51 -2.00 32.08
CA LEU A 34 -14.97 -2.29 30.75
C LEU A 34 -15.90 -3.28 30.05
N PRO A 35 -16.64 -2.89 28.99
CA PRO A 35 -17.67 -3.74 28.38
C PRO A 35 -17.11 -5.03 27.75
N TYR A 36 -15.81 -5.08 27.48
CA TYR A 36 -15.10 -6.25 26.95
C TYR A 36 -14.56 -7.18 28.05
N LEU A 37 -14.62 -6.80 29.33
CA LEU A 37 -14.20 -7.62 30.46
C LEU A 37 -15.46 -8.08 31.21
N LYS A 38 -15.84 -9.35 31.02
CA LYS A 38 -17.12 -9.90 31.50
C LYS A 38 -17.33 -9.73 33.02
N ASP A 39 -16.25 -9.78 33.81
CA ASP A 39 -16.28 -9.62 35.27
C ASP A 39 -15.05 -8.87 35.77
N GLY A 40 -14.98 -7.56 35.49
CA GLY A 40 -13.94 -6.74 36.07
C GLY A 40 -14.17 -5.25 35.93
N VAL A 41 -13.67 -4.53 36.94
CA VAL A 41 -13.69 -3.08 37.04
C VAL A 41 -12.26 -2.58 36.92
N ALA A 42 -12.08 -1.61 36.04
CA ALA A 42 -10.87 -0.81 35.99
C ALA A 42 -10.93 0.26 37.07
N ILE A 43 -9.95 0.27 37.97
CA ILE A 43 -9.85 1.22 39.07
C ILE A 43 -8.64 2.12 38.80
N VAL A 44 -8.89 3.43 38.79
CA VAL A 44 -7.90 4.48 38.55
C VAL A 44 -8.04 5.53 39.65
N PRO A 45 -6.96 6.07 40.21
CA PRO A 45 -7.07 7.11 41.22
C PRO A 45 -7.53 8.44 40.60
N ARG A 46 -8.23 9.24 41.40
CA ARG A 46 -8.80 10.52 40.98
C ARG A 46 -7.77 11.63 41.19
N GLY A 47 -7.31 12.25 40.10
CA GLY A 47 -6.36 13.36 40.15
C GLY A 47 -4.90 12.89 40.27
N SER A 48 -4.07 13.61 41.03
CA SER A 48 -2.62 13.39 41.15
C SER A 48 -2.21 12.43 42.28
N LEU A 49 -3.16 11.61 42.75
CA LEU A 49 -2.95 10.69 43.86
C LEU A 49 -1.92 9.62 43.51
N ARG A 50 -1.02 9.37 44.45
CA ARG A 50 0.11 8.45 44.31
C ARG A 50 -0.14 7.21 45.14
N PHE A 51 -0.03 6.03 44.55
CA PHE A 51 -0.01 4.80 45.35
C PHE A 51 1.40 4.54 45.85
N ALA A 52 1.52 4.29 47.16
CA ALA A 52 2.75 3.83 47.76
C ALA A 52 3.01 2.38 47.34
N VAL A 53 4.17 2.10 46.76
CA VAL A 53 4.61 0.74 46.45
C VAL A 53 5.73 0.34 47.43
N GLN A 54 5.65 -0.86 48.00
CA GLN A 54 6.68 -1.36 48.92
C GLN A 54 8.01 -1.62 48.18
N GLY A 55 9.10 -0.96 48.61
CA GLY A 55 10.46 -1.11 48.08
C GLY A 55 11.36 0.08 48.40
N ALA A 56 12.69 -0.10 48.38
CA ALA A 56 13.65 1.00 48.58
C ALA A 56 13.84 1.80 47.26
N GLY A 57 13.46 3.08 47.24
CA GLY A 57 13.56 3.96 46.05
C GLY A 57 12.39 4.94 45.90
N ALA A 58 12.16 5.47 44.70
CA ALA A 58 11.00 6.33 44.40
C ALA A 58 9.68 5.53 44.51
N GLN A 59 8.98 5.70 45.64
CA GLN A 59 7.86 4.86 46.09
C GLN A 59 6.48 5.22 45.51
N PHE A 60 6.42 6.02 44.44
CA PHE A 60 5.16 6.58 43.98
C PHE A 60 4.93 6.34 42.50
N VAL A 61 3.81 5.69 42.18
CA VAL A 61 3.27 5.62 40.82
C VAL A 61 2.20 6.70 40.67
N HIS A 62 2.20 7.43 39.55
CA HIS A 62 1.09 8.31 39.21
C HIS A 62 0.12 7.50 38.36
N GLY A 63 -1.12 7.43 38.80
CA GLY A 63 -2.23 6.96 37.99
C GLY A 63 -3.25 8.08 37.92
N GLY A 64 -4.05 8.06 36.88
CA GLY A 64 -4.99 9.13 36.59
C GLY A 64 -5.73 8.77 35.31
N ALA A 65 -6.99 9.20 35.23
CA ALA A 65 -7.82 8.93 34.05
C ALA A 65 -7.58 9.94 32.93
N SER A 66 -6.42 10.63 32.91
CA SER A 66 -6.14 11.62 31.88
C SER A 66 -5.88 10.93 30.53
N LEU A 67 -6.25 11.59 29.43
CA LEU A 67 -6.09 11.03 28.09
C LEU A 67 -4.63 10.65 27.79
N GLN A 68 -3.69 11.43 28.33
CA GLN A 68 -2.24 11.21 28.20
C GLN A 68 -1.79 9.91 28.88
N GLU A 69 -2.54 9.41 29.87
CA GLU A 69 -2.24 8.20 30.65
C GLU A 69 -2.92 6.95 30.09
N ILE A 70 -4.06 7.12 29.40
CA ILE A 70 -4.85 6.02 28.84
C ILE A 70 -4.51 5.77 27.37
N CYS A 71 -4.16 6.81 26.62
CA CYS A 71 -3.89 6.70 25.19
C CYS A 71 -2.50 6.10 24.94
N VAL A 72 -2.45 4.95 24.26
CA VAL A 72 -1.21 4.45 23.65
C VAL A 72 -1.04 5.16 22.31
N PRO A 73 -0.05 6.05 22.17
CA PRO A 73 0.17 6.71 20.89
C PRO A 73 0.59 5.68 19.85
N VAL A 74 -0.10 5.64 18.71
CA VAL A 74 0.37 4.92 17.53
C VAL A 74 1.43 5.78 16.87
N ILE A 75 2.70 5.41 17.04
CA ILE A 75 3.82 6.13 16.44
C ILE A 75 4.13 5.51 15.08
N THR A 76 3.91 6.27 14.00
CA THR A 76 4.39 5.91 12.66
C THR A 76 5.79 6.48 12.46
N TYR A 77 6.79 5.60 12.37
CA TYR A 77 8.19 5.99 12.19
C TYR A 77 8.60 5.94 10.71
N HIS A 78 9.16 7.03 10.20
CA HIS A 78 9.78 7.08 8.87
C HIS A 78 11.29 7.32 9.02
N HIS A 79 12.08 6.32 8.64
CA HIS A 79 13.55 6.37 8.66
C HIS A 79 14.07 7.08 7.40
N GLN A 80 14.69 8.26 7.56
CA GLN A 80 15.40 8.94 6.47
C GLN A 80 16.82 8.38 6.37
N ARG A 81 17.18 7.75 5.25
CA ARG A 81 18.58 7.40 4.91
C ARG A 81 19.05 8.22 3.71
N ALA A 82 20.16 8.92 3.92
CA ALA A 82 21.11 9.55 2.99
C ALA A 82 20.60 10.57 1.94
N LYS A 83 21.42 11.61 1.76
CA LYS A 83 21.21 12.77 0.88
C LYS A 83 21.04 12.34 -0.58
N GLY A 84 20.00 12.88 -1.23
CA GLY A 84 19.68 12.69 -2.65
C GLY A 84 18.30 12.06 -2.90
N ASP A 85 17.66 11.54 -1.86
CA ASP A 85 16.45 10.72 -1.97
C ASP A 85 15.35 11.17 -0.98
N GLU A 86 15.21 12.48 -0.81
CA GLU A 86 14.41 13.15 0.24
C GLU A 86 12.89 13.09 0.02
N GLY A 87 12.38 12.10 -0.72
CA GLY A 87 10.96 11.95 -1.04
C GLY A 87 10.33 10.65 -0.52
N PRO A 88 8.99 10.57 -0.46
CA PRO A 88 8.31 9.30 -0.17
C PRO A 88 8.69 8.25 -1.21
N ALA A 89 8.67 6.97 -0.82
CA ALA A 89 8.85 5.86 -1.76
C ALA A 89 7.84 5.95 -2.91
N ARG A 90 8.30 5.75 -4.15
CA ARG A 90 7.48 5.81 -5.37
C ARG A 90 7.69 4.55 -6.20
N LYS A 91 6.63 4.07 -6.85
CA LYS A 91 6.72 2.98 -7.82
C LYS A 91 7.31 3.50 -9.14
N VAL A 92 8.15 2.69 -9.80
CA VAL A 92 8.74 3.01 -11.12
C VAL A 92 7.67 3.24 -12.18
N GLY A 93 7.88 4.21 -13.07
CA GLY A 93 7.00 4.48 -14.20
C GLY A 93 7.22 3.55 -15.39
N VAL A 94 6.39 3.73 -16.41
CA VAL A 94 6.39 2.94 -17.64
C VAL A 94 6.07 3.82 -18.84
N GLN A 95 6.75 3.56 -19.95
CA GLN A 95 6.51 4.20 -21.24
C GLN A 95 6.44 3.14 -22.34
N VAL A 96 5.77 3.47 -23.44
CA VAL A 96 5.67 2.60 -24.61
C VAL A 96 6.80 2.94 -25.58
N SER A 97 7.66 1.97 -25.88
CA SER A 97 8.67 2.06 -26.93
C SER A 97 8.12 1.46 -28.21
N ALA A 98 7.31 2.24 -28.92
CA ALA A 98 6.77 1.87 -30.23
C ALA A 98 6.95 3.04 -31.21
N ARG A 99 7.64 2.77 -32.33
CA ARG A 99 7.76 3.74 -33.44
C ARG A 99 6.43 3.93 -34.17
N VAL A 100 5.65 2.85 -34.30
CA VAL A 100 4.36 2.83 -34.99
C VAL A 100 3.31 2.30 -34.01
N ARG A 101 2.27 3.09 -33.74
CA ARG A 101 1.15 2.75 -32.84
C ARG A 101 0.01 2.12 -33.63
N ARG A 102 0.33 1.04 -34.38
CA ARG A 102 -0.63 0.36 -35.25
C ARG A 102 -0.57 -1.15 -35.07
N VAL A 103 -1.72 -1.78 -34.89
CA VAL A 103 -1.90 -3.23 -34.86
C VAL A 103 -2.37 -3.69 -36.22
N THR A 104 -1.54 -4.46 -36.94
CA THR A 104 -1.89 -5.01 -38.25
C THR A 104 -2.19 -6.50 -38.24
N ASN A 105 -1.76 -7.19 -37.17
CA ASN A 105 -1.85 -8.63 -37.02
C ASN A 105 -2.64 -8.97 -35.75
N ASN A 106 -3.31 -10.12 -35.77
CA ASN A 106 -4.04 -10.62 -34.60
C ASN A 106 -3.11 -10.80 -33.38
N ARG A 107 -1.88 -11.26 -33.60
CA ARG A 107 -0.85 -11.37 -32.57
C ARG A 107 0.28 -10.40 -32.87
N PHE A 108 0.53 -9.47 -31.96
CA PHE A 108 1.56 -8.43 -32.12
C PHE A 108 2.39 -8.29 -30.85
N SER A 109 3.61 -7.77 -31.00
CA SER A 109 4.49 -7.50 -29.88
C SER A 109 4.63 -6.00 -29.67
N LEU A 110 4.74 -5.58 -28.43
CA LEU A 110 5.02 -4.20 -28.03
C LEU A 110 6.10 -4.21 -26.96
N THR A 111 6.90 -3.15 -26.93
CA THR A 111 7.96 -2.98 -25.95
C THR A 111 7.57 -1.87 -24.99
N LEU A 112 7.63 -2.16 -23.69
CA LEU A 112 7.51 -1.17 -22.63
C LEU A 112 8.89 -0.88 -22.06
N VAL A 113 9.11 0.34 -21.59
CA VAL A 113 10.37 0.75 -20.96
C VAL A 113 10.06 1.23 -19.56
N GLN A 114 10.75 0.66 -18.57
CA GLN A 114 10.71 1.16 -17.20
C GLN A 114 11.53 2.46 -17.09
N THR A 115 10.89 3.56 -16.70
CA THR A 115 11.45 4.91 -16.76
C THR A 115 12.58 5.16 -15.78
N GLU A 116 12.45 4.73 -14.53
CA GLU A 116 13.47 4.84 -13.48
C GLU A 116 14.05 3.47 -13.13
N ALA A 117 15.30 3.41 -12.68
CA ALA A 117 15.88 2.18 -12.14
C ALA A 117 15.31 1.93 -10.73
N VAL A 118 15.13 0.66 -10.35
CA VAL A 118 14.74 0.31 -8.98
C VAL A 118 15.94 0.49 -8.05
N GLU A 119 16.06 1.69 -7.50
CA GLU A 119 17.08 2.09 -6.54
C GLU A 119 16.56 3.24 -5.64
N GLY A 120 17.12 3.41 -4.45
CA GLY A 120 16.75 4.50 -3.53
C GLY A 120 15.28 4.43 -3.12
N ARG A 121 14.49 5.43 -3.50
CA ARG A 121 13.04 5.53 -3.24
C ARG A 121 12.19 4.81 -4.27
N TRP A 122 12.76 4.43 -5.41
CA TRP A 122 12.02 3.75 -6.47
C TRP A 122 11.78 2.28 -6.10
N ARG A 123 10.54 1.83 -6.25
CA ARG A 123 10.08 0.48 -5.94
C ARG A 123 9.57 -0.19 -7.21
N SER A 124 9.75 -1.50 -7.29
CA SER A 124 9.23 -2.30 -8.39
C SER A 124 7.70 -2.16 -8.49
N ARG A 125 7.18 -2.33 -9.70
CA ARG A 125 5.75 -2.20 -10.00
C ARG A 125 5.27 -3.40 -10.82
N GLN A 126 4.11 -3.94 -10.48
CA GLN A 126 3.39 -4.89 -11.31
C GLN A 126 2.39 -4.11 -12.17
N ILE A 127 2.32 -4.41 -13.45
CA ILE A 127 1.42 -3.74 -14.39
C ILE A 127 0.59 -4.75 -15.17
N THR A 128 -0.57 -4.30 -15.65
CA THR A 128 -1.39 -5.01 -16.64
C THR A 128 -1.57 -4.13 -17.89
N VAL A 129 -1.57 -4.75 -19.06
CA VAL A 129 -1.60 -4.06 -20.35
C VAL A 129 -2.59 -4.73 -21.29
N ALA A 130 -3.44 -3.92 -21.93
CA ALA A 130 -4.35 -4.34 -22.98
C ALA A 130 -4.73 -3.15 -23.89
N LEU A 131 -5.22 -3.46 -25.10
CA LEU A 131 -5.94 -2.48 -25.90
C LEU A 131 -7.40 -2.43 -25.46
N TYR A 132 -7.97 -1.24 -25.41
CA TYR A 132 -9.35 -0.98 -25.02
C TYR A 132 -10.12 -0.28 -26.12
N ASP A 133 -11.38 -0.66 -26.25
CA ASP A 133 -12.35 -0.02 -27.13
C ASP A 133 -12.71 1.38 -26.57
N PRO A 134 -12.61 2.45 -27.40
CA PRO A 134 -12.87 3.82 -26.95
C PRO A 134 -14.32 4.08 -26.55
N GLN A 135 -15.28 3.30 -27.07
CA GLN A 135 -16.71 3.47 -26.80
C GLN A 135 -17.16 2.62 -25.61
N THR A 136 -16.76 1.34 -25.58
CA THR A 136 -17.24 0.39 -24.57
C THR A 136 -16.31 0.26 -23.37
N ASN A 137 -15.08 0.76 -23.47
CA ASN A 137 -14.01 0.60 -22.48
C ASN A 137 -13.76 -0.87 -22.10
N THR A 138 -14.01 -1.78 -23.05
CA THR A 138 -13.74 -3.22 -22.90
C THR A 138 -12.41 -3.59 -23.56
N PRO A 139 -11.69 -4.61 -23.05
CA PRO A 139 -10.44 -5.03 -23.64
C PRO A 139 -10.66 -5.70 -25.01
N ILE A 140 -9.96 -5.19 -26.03
CA ILE A 140 -9.90 -5.73 -27.39
C ILE A 140 -8.92 -6.92 -27.47
N THR A 141 -7.89 -6.91 -26.61
CA THR A 141 -6.87 -7.96 -26.53
C THR A 141 -6.98 -8.74 -25.23
N ASP A 142 -6.23 -9.84 -25.15
CA ASP A 142 -5.89 -10.42 -23.86
C ASP A 142 -5.17 -9.40 -22.95
N VAL A 143 -5.42 -9.50 -21.64
CA VAL A 143 -4.75 -8.67 -20.63
C VAL A 143 -3.46 -9.37 -20.23
N ARG A 144 -2.32 -8.69 -20.39
CA ARG A 144 -1.01 -9.24 -20.03
C ARG A 144 -0.38 -8.50 -18.86
N GLY A 145 0.08 -9.28 -17.88
CA GLY A 145 0.84 -8.78 -16.75
C GLY A 145 2.35 -8.69 -17.02
N ALA A 146 3.01 -7.69 -16.45
CA ALA A 146 4.47 -7.56 -16.45
C ALA A 146 4.98 -6.98 -15.12
N LYS A 147 6.22 -7.34 -14.78
CA LYS A 147 6.93 -6.80 -13.61
C LYS A 147 8.02 -5.82 -14.04
N LEU A 148 7.91 -4.59 -13.57
CA LEU A 148 8.92 -3.55 -13.69
C LEU A 148 9.81 -3.62 -12.44
N SER A 149 10.99 -4.26 -12.54
CA SER A 149 11.87 -4.47 -11.38
C SER A 149 13.37 -4.31 -11.66
N SER A 150 13.74 -3.81 -12.84
CA SER A 150 15.15 -3.70 -13.22
C SER A 150 15.82 -2.53 -12.49
N ASN A 151 17.05 -2.74 -12.04
CA ASN A 151 17.90 -1.72 -11.40
C ASN A 151 18.99 -1.17 -12.33
N SER A 152 19.01 -1.58 -13.61
CA SER A 152 20.01 -1.09 -14.56
C SER A 152 19.85 0.42 -14.79
N PRO A 153 20.95 1.20 -14.82
CA PRO A 153 20.89 2.60 -15.20
C PRO A 153 20.54 2.78 -16.68
N HIS A 154 20.83 1.77 -17.52
CA HIS A 154 20.60 1.85 -18.97
C HIS A 154 19.13 1.54 -19.32
N PRO A 155 18.45 2.40 -20.11
CA PRO A 155 17.06 2.16 -20.52
C PRO A 155 16.85 0.89 -21.37
N SER A 156 17.85 0.48 -22.17
CA SER A 156 17.79 -0.72 -23.00
C SER A 156 17.61 -2.01 -22.19
N ASP A 157 18.23 -2.07 -21.01
CA ASP A 157 18.16 -3.22 -20.11
C ASP A 157 16.88 -3.19 -19.24
N ARG A 158 16.04 -2.18 -19.47
CA ARG A 158 14.77 -1.93 -18.81
C ARG A 158 13.58 -2.07 -19.77
N GLU A 159 13.81 -2.72 -20.91
CA GLU A 159 12.79 -3.06 -21.89
C GLU A 159 12.05 -4.35 -21.50
N ILE A 160 10.73 -4.30 -21.57
CA ILE A 160 9.82 -5.43 -21.38
C ILE A 160 9.07 -5.67 -22.67
N ASN A 161 9.41 -6.76 -23.35
CA ASN A 161 8.72 -7.19 -24.55
C ASN A 161 7.48 -8.00 -24.18
N LEU A 162 6.32 -7.48 -24.57
CA LEU A 162 5.03 -8.13 -24.38
C LEU A 162 4.44 -8.54 -25.72
N ARG A 163 3.69 -9.64 -25.71
CA ARG A 163 2.94 -10.11 -26.88
C ARG A 163 1.46 -10.16 -26.53
N LEU A 164 0.68 -9.35 -27.23
CA LEU A 164 -0.78 -9.28 -27.10
C LEU A 164 -1.43 -10.01 -28.28
N THR A 165 -2.63 -10.53 -28.04
CA THR A 165 -3.47 -11.21 -29.03
C THR A 165 -4.84 -10.55 -29.02
N VAL A 166 -5.34 -10.16 -30.19
CA VAL A 166 -6.69 -9.61 -30.33
C VAL A 166 -7.70 -10.74 -30.10
N THR A 167 -8.59 -10.54 -29.14
CA THR A 167 -9.61 -11.52 -28.76
C THR A 167 -10.99 -11.14 -29.30
N THR A 168 -11.17 -9.88 -29.67
CA THR A 168 -12.42 -9.36 -30.24
C THR A 168 -12.47 -9.62 -31.74
N ALA A 169 -13.56 -10.23 -32.22
CA ALA A 169 -13.74 -10.59 -33.64
C ALA A 169 -13.74 -9.38 -34.58
N ASN A 170 -14.47 -8.32 -34.20
CA ASN A 170 -14.58 -7.06 -34.96
C ASN A 170 -14.06 -5.90 -34.11
N PRO A 171 -12.73 -5.70 -34.00
CA PRO A 171 -12.17 -4.61 -33.23
C PRO A 171 -12.41 -3.25 -33.92
N PRO A 172 -12.63 -2.17 -33.17
CA PRO A 172 -12.73 -0.83 -33.73
C PRO A 172 -11.38 -0.38 -34.31
N THR A 173 -11.41 0.48 -35.33
CA THR A 173 -10.20 1.05 -35.95
C THR A 173 -9.38 1.89 -34.97
N ASN A 174 -10.04 2.60 -34.06
CA ASN A 174 -9.38 3.40 -33.03
C ASN A 174 -9.46 2.66 -31.70
N ALA A 175 -8.34 2.56 -31.00
CA ALA A 175 -8.23 1.90 -29.70
C ALA A 175 -7.29 2.69 -28.78
N TYR A 176 -7.35 2.38 -27.49
CA TYR A 176 -6.40 2.91 -26.52
C TYR A 176 -5.57 1.78 -25.93
N LEU A 177 -4.23 1.87 -26.02
CA LEU A 177 -3.36 1.03 -25.22
C LEU A 177 -3.36 1.59 -23.81
N ILE A 178 -3.86 0.83 -22.85
CA ILE A 178 -3.93 1.22 -21.45
C ILE A 178 -3.00 0.32 -20.64
N VAL A 179 -2.17 0.95 -19.82
CA VAL A 179 -1.34 0.28 -18.81
C VAL A 179 -1.87 0.65 -17.44
N LYS A 180 -2.21 -0.35 -16.63
CA LYS A 180 -2.69 -0.16 -15.26
C LYS A 180 -1.71 -0.74 -14.25
N ASP A 181 -1.64 -0.15 -13.07
CA ASP A 181 -0.97 -0.76 -11.92
C ASP A 181 -1.80 -1.97 -11.45
N ALA A 182 -1.14 -3.11 -11.20
CA ALA A 182 -1.85 -4.32 -10.82
C ALA A 182 -2.35 -4.31 -9.37
N ASP A 183 -1.82 -3.43 -8.51
CA ASP A 183 -2.20 -3.38 -7.10
C ASP A 183 -3.45 -2.53 -6.84
N ASP A 184 -3.60 -1.41 -7.56
CA ASP A 184 -4.67 -0.43 -7.33
C ASP A 184 -5.53 -0.12 -8.59
N GLU A 185 -5.27 -0.80 -9.71
CA GLU A 185 -5.92 -0.62 -11.02
C GLU A 185 -5.84 0.80 -11.60
N SER A 186 -4.96 1.66 -11.06
CA SER A 186 -4.77 3.02 -11.55
C SER A 186 -4.19 3.03 -12.98
N GLU A 187 -4.74 3.89 -13.84
CA GLU A 187 -4.22 4.08 -15.20
C GLU A 187 -2.88 4.84 -15.15
N LEU A 188 -1.81 4.16 -15.56
CA LEU A 188 -0.46 4.73 -15.60
C LEU A 188 -0.17 5.37 -16.95
N LEU A 189 -0.74 4.82 -18.02
CA LEU A 189 -0.54 5.27 -19.38
C LEU A 189 -1.79 4.96 -20.22
N ARG A 190 -2.15 5.92 -21.06
CA ARG A 190 -3.21 5.80 -22.06
C ARG A 190 -2.72 6.41 -23.37
N GLU A 191 -2.49 5.56 -24.37
CA GLU A 191 -2.02 6.01 -25.69
C GLU A 191 -3.01 5.63 -26.80
N PRO A 192 -3.26 6.51 -27.77
CA PRO A 192 -4.09 6.18 -28.93
C PRO A 192 -3.34 5.25 -29.89
N TRP A 193 -4.03 4.20 -30.32
CA TRP A 193 -3.52 3.17 -31.24
C TRP A 193 -4.54 2.94 -32.36
N THR A 194 -4.05 2.58 -33.54
CA THR A 194 -4.89 2.22 -34.68
C THR A 194 -4.87 0.71 -34.89
N VAL A 195 -6.04 0.09 -35.03
CA VAL A 195 -6.17 -1.33 -35.37
C VAL A 195 -6.56 -1.42 -36.85
N SER A 196 -5.76 -2.14 -37.63
CA SER A 196 -5.96 -2.36 -39.07
C SER A 196 -5.65 -3.81 -39.38
N LEU A 197 -6.53 -4.71 -38.93
CA LEU A 197 -6.40 -6.13 -39.24
C LEU A 197 -6.75 -6.35 -40.70
N GLY A 198 -5.83 -6.96 -41.46
CA GLY A 198 -6.15 -7.46 -42.79
C GLY A 198 -7.12 -8.63 -42.65
N ILE A 199 -8.36 -8.45 -43.08
CA ILE A 199 -9.31 -9.57 -43.18
C ILE A 199 -8.76 -10.52 -44.24
N ALA A 200 -8.42 -11.74 -43.83
CA ALA A 200 -8.31 -12.88 -44.73
C ALA A 200 -9.74 -13.36 -45.06
N ASN A 201 -10.37 -12.75 -46.07
CA ASN A 201 -11.59 -13.25 -46.72
C ASN A 201 -11.55 -12.82 -48.20
N ASP A 202 -10.56 -13.33 -48.92
CA ASP A 202 -10.53 -13.33 -50.40
C ASP A 202 -10.20 -14.75 -50.89
N PHE A 203 -10.97 -15.73 -50.42
CA PHE A 203 -10.92 -17.11 -50.88
C PHE A 203 -12.34 -17.69 -50.84
N GLY A 204 -13.05 -17.63 -51.97
CA GLY A 204 -14.32 -18.33 -52.14
C GLY A 204 -15.26 -17.71 -53.17
N ASP A 205 -14.83 -17.62 -54.43
CA ASP A 205 -15.71 -17.82 -55.60
C ASP A 205 -14.83 -18.05 -56.85
N PHE A 206 -14.42 -19.31 -57.04
CA PHE A 206 -13.94 -19.87 -58.32
C PHE A 206 -14.68 -21.19 -58.56
#